data_AF-A0AB35RD42-F1
#
_entry.id   AF-A0AB35RD42-F1
#
_cell.length_a   1.000
_cell.length_b   1.000
_cell.length_c   1.000
_cell.angle_alpha   90.00
_cell.angle_beta   90.00
_cell.angle_gamma   90.00
#
_symmetry.space_group_name_H-M   'P 1'
#
loop_
_entity.id
_entity.type
_entity.pdbx_description
1 polymer ?
#
loop_
_entity_poly.entity_id
_entity_poly.type
_entity_poly.pdbx_seq_one_letter_code
_entity_poly.pdbx_strand_id
1 'polypeptide(L)'
;LLTATAAVAIADPLLILVFDLGLVGAGIAYLISSLISACLGFYYVHRVAHLTCRVSLKNLSGDIRNIGRTALPAVIGNLATPVGMAYVMAAMAPFGSQALATIGVIDRVIQVAFCIVFALPGALIPILGQNLGAMNTARVSQAIKMTYGLLIGYGSVTSLLLILLAEPLASLFHVAGEGQVVFFAFCRWGGLLWTLIGLQFIATSIFLSVGRPMYVTLFGWLRASLGTVPFVWYGAQAFGSVGVMLGQLLGNTVVAFCACWVAHLLMKKIPSNKANFIGNRSLHRGNS
;
A
#
# COMPACT_ATOMS: atom_id res chain seq x y z
N LEU A 1 -5.98 16.40 5.03
CA LEU A 1 -4.85 15.79 4.28
C LEU A 1 -4.01 16.88 3.62
N LEU A 2 -4.51 17.63 2.63
CA LEU A 2 -3.76 18.75 2.01
C LEU A 2 -3.31 19.81 3.03
N THR A 3 -4.15 20.13 4.02
CA THR A 3 -3.83 21.04 5.12
C THR A 3 -2.73 20.50 6.04
N ALA A 4 -2.71 19.19 6.28
CA ALA A 4 -1.69 18.52 7.09
C ALA A 4 -0.34 18.54 6.39
N THR A 5 -0.34 18.22 5.08
CA THR A 5 0.87 18.20 4.25
C THR A 5 1.46 19.60 4.11
N ALA A 6 0.62 20.63 3.91
CA ALA A 6 1.06 22.02 3.88
C ALA A 6 1.63 22.48 5.23
N ALA A 7 0.99 22.10 6.34
CA ALA A 7 1.47 22.43 7.69
C ALA A 7 2.84 21.80 7.99
N VAL A 8 3.04 20.52 7.65
CA VAL A 8 4.35 19.86 7.81
C VAL A 8 5.40 20.54 6.93
N ALA A 9 5.07 20.81 5.66
CA ALA A 9 6.02 21.38 4.70
C ALA A 9 6.53 22.79 5.10
N ILE A 10 5.75 23.56 5.87
CA ILE A 10 6.15 24.86 6.40
C ILE A 10 6.84 24.72 7.75
N ALA A 11 6.32 23.86 8.63
CA ALA A 11 6.84 23.69 9.99
C ALA A 11 8.21 22.99 10.01
N ASP A 12 8.45 22.03 9.11
CA ASP A 12 9.72 21.26 9.04
C ASP A 12 10.93 22.17 8.82
N PRO A 13 11.01 23.02 7.77
CA PRO A 13 12.18 23.89 7.56
C PRO A 13 12.39 24.89 8.69
N LEU A 14 11.32 25.42 9.27
CA LEU A 14 11.40 26.34 10.42
C LEU A 14 12.02 25.64 11.64
N LEU A 15 11.47 24.50 12.04
CA LEU A 15 11.90 23.80 13.25
C LEU A 15 13.27 23.14 13.09
N ILE A 16 13.59 22.64 11.89
CA ILE A 16 14.86 21.96 11.62
C ILE A 16 15.99 22.97 11.39
N LEU A 17 15.77 24.00 10.55
CA LEU A 17 16.85 24.89 10.10
C LEU A 17 16.94 26.20 10.89
N VAL A 18 15.80 26.77 11.32
CA VAL A 18 15.79 28.07 12.03
C VAL A 18 15.98 27.88 13.53
N PHE A 19 15.34 26.84 14.09
CA PHE A 19 15.45 26.53 15.52
C PHE A 19 16.51 25.48 15.86
N ASP A 20 17.20 24.92 14.86
CA ASP A 20 18.29 23.93 15.00
C ASP A 20 17.91 22.69 15.85
N LEU A 21 16.63 22.31 15.83
CA LEU A 21 16.12 21.19 16.64
C LEU A 21 16.35 19.82 15.97
N GLY A 22 16.94 19.80 14.77
CA GLY A 22 17.24 18.57 14.02
C GLY A 22 16.06 17.59 13.97
N LEU A 23 16.30 16.33 14.37
CA LEU A 23 15.28 15.27 14.37
C LEU A 23 14.11 15.54 15.34
N VAL A 24 14.37 16.22 16.47
CA VAL A 24 13.33 16.59 17.44
C VAL A 24 12.38 17.62 16.82
N GLY A 25 12.92 18.56 16.04
CA GLY A 25 12.15 19.55 15.29
C GLY A 25 11.17 18.91 14.31
N ALA A 26 11.62 17.91 13.55
CA ALA A 26 10.76 17.14 12.65
C ALA A 26 9.61 16.43 13.40
N GLY A 27 9.89 15.88 14.58
CA GLY A 27 8.86 15.27 15.44
C GLY A 27 7.79 16.28 15.91
N ILE A 28 8.22 17.47 16.31
CA ILE A 28 7.31 18.55 16.74
C ILE A 28 6.46 19.07 15.57
N ALA A 29 7.08 19.25 14.40
CA ALA A 29 6.37 19.67 13.18
C ALA A 29 5.25 18.70 12.81
N TYR A 30 5.52 17.40 12.89
CA TYR A 30 4.54 16.34 12.65
C TYR A 30 3.40 16.36 13.68
N LEU A 31 3.72 16.57 14.96
CA LEU A 31 2.73 16.68 16.03
C LEU A 31 1.78 17.87 15.80
N ILE A 32 2.33 19.04 15.49
CA ILE A 32 1.55 20.26 15.21
C ILE A 32 0.61 20.04 14.03
N SER A 33 1.12 19.45 12.95
CA SER A 33 0.33 19.19 11.74
C SER A 33 -0.79 18.18 11.97
N SER A 34 -0.54 17.19 12.84
CA SER A 34 -1.54 16.21 13.28
C SER A 34 -2.62 16.86 14.15
N LEU A 35 -2.24 17.75 15.07
CA LEU A 35 -3.19 18.52 15.89
C LEU A 35 -4.08 19.44 15.05
N ILE A 36 -3.50 20.17 14.10
CA ILE A 36 -4.26 21.01 13.16
C ILE A 36 -5.29 20.17 12.39
N SER A 37 -4.87 19.00 11.91
CA SER A 37 -5.75 18.08 11.19
C SER A 37 -6.88 17.52 12.08
N ALA A 38 -6.57 17.19 13.34
CA ALA A 38 -7.55 16.71 14.30
C ALA A 38 -8.59 17.80 14.64
N CYS A 39 -8.13 19.03 14.90
CA CYS A 39 -9.01 20.18 15.17
C CYS A 39 -9.92 20.50 14.00
N LEU A 40 -9.39 20.53 12.77
CA LEU A 40 -10.18 20.70 11.55
C LEU A 40 -11.18 19.57 11.37
N GLY A 41 -10.77 18.31 11.59
CA GLY A 41 -11.66 17.15 11.53
C GLY A 41 -12.83 17.30 12.51
N PHE A 42 -12.55 17.67 13.76
CA PHE A 42 -13.58 17.90 14.77
C PHE A 42 -14.52 19.06 14.38
N TYR A 43 -13.97 20.15 13.86
CA TYR A 43 -14.75 21.28 13.35
C TYR A 43 -15.73 20.82 12.24
N TYR A 44 -15.26 20.09 11.23
CA TYR A 44 -16.11 19.60 10.14
C TYR A 44 -17.20 18.63 10.64
N VAL A 45 -16.86 17.70 11.53
CA VAL A 45 -17.82 16.76 12.11
C VAL A 45 -18.92 17.49 12.89
N HIS A 46 -18.54 18.47 13.69
CA HIS A 46 -19.47 19.18 14.55
C HIS A 46 -20.32 20.23 13.81
N ARG A 47 -19.69 21.03 12.94
CA ARG A 47 -20.34 22.17 12.28
C ARG A 47 -20.97 21.84 10.94
N VAL A 48 -20.39 20.92 10.17
CA VAL A 48 -20.83 20.63 8.79
C VAL A 48 -21.65 19.35 8.74
N ALA A 49 -21.22 18.28 9.42
CA ALA A 49 -21.95 17.01 9.43
C ALA A 49 -23.07 16.95 10.49
N HIS A 50 -23.18 17.95 11.38
CA HIS A 50 -24.14 18.01 12.49
C HIS A 50 -24.19 16.76 13.38
N LEU A 51 -23.09 16.00 13.44
CA LEU A 51 -22.98 14.81 14.28
C LEU A 51 -22.68 15.27 15.71
N THR A 52 -23.73 15.46 16.50
CA THR A 52 -23.62 15.77 17.92
C THR A 52 -23.45 14.48 18.72
N CYS A 53 -22.19 14.00 18.85
CA CYS A 53 -21.89 12.91 19.78
C CYS A 53 -22.01 13.42 21.22
N ARG A 54 -23.07 13.03 21.94
CA ARG A 54 -23.08 13.10 23.41
C ARG A 54 -22.12 12.03 23.94
N VAL A 55 -20.93 12.45 24.36
CA VAL A 55 -19.94 11.55 24.96
C VAL A 55 -20.44 11.12 26.34
N SER A 56 -20.94 9.90 26.44
CA SER A 56 -21.35 9.30 27.72
C SER A 56 -20.28 8.33 28.20
N LEU A 57 -19.60 8.67 29.29
CA LEU A 57 -18.57 7.82 29.91
C LEU A 57 -19.12 6.45 30.35
N LYS A 58 -20.44 6.32 30.55
CA LYS A 58 -21.10 5.05 30.91
C LYS A 58 -21.17 4.04 29.75
N ASN A 59 -21.18 4.51 28.50
CA ASN A 59 -21.25 3.64 27.31
C ASN A 59 -19.87 3.36 26.71
N LEU A 60 -18.83 4.03 27.23
CA LEU A 60 -17.48 4.00 26.66
C LEU A 60 -16.89 2.59 26.58
N SER A 61 -17.13 1.72 27.58
CA SER A 61 -16.62 0.34 27.56
C SER A 61 -17.29 -0.53 26.48
N GLY A 62 -18.60 -0.34 26.26
CA GLY A 62 -19.34 -1.01 25.20
C GLY A 62 -18.92 -0.52 23.80
N ASP A 63 -18.74 0.79 23.66
CA ASP A 63 -18.28 1.42 22.42
C ASP A 63 -16.85 1.00 22.09
N ILE A 64 -15.93 0.99 23.06
CA ILE A 64 -14.56 0.49 22.88
C ILE A 64 -14.56 -0.98 22.45
N ARG A 65 -15.40 -1.84 23.04
CA ARG A 65 -15.47 -3.25 22.65
C ARG A 65 -15.99 -3.42 21.21
N ASN A 66 -16.98 -2.63 20.80
CA ASN A 66 -17.53 -2.67 19.45
C ASN A 66 -16.56 -2.11 18.41
N ILE A 67 -15.88 -1.00 18.74
CA ILE A 67 -14.80 -0.43 17.92
C ILE A 67 -13.66 -1.44 17.82
N GLY A 68 -13.21 -2.02 18.94
CA GLY A 68 -12.11 -2.98 19.00
C GLY A 68 -12.35 -4.23 18.15
N ARG A 69 -13.59 -4.74 18.09
CA ARG A 69 -13.97 -5.85 17.20
C ARG A 69 -13.72 -5.58 15.71
N THR A 70 -13.73 -4.32 15.30
CA THR A 70 -13.55 -3.91 13.90
C THR A 70 -12.16 -3.34 13.65
N ALA A 71 -11.65 -2.54 14.59
CA ALA A 71 -10.37 -1.85 14.49
C ALA A 71 -9.19 -2.80 14.70
N LEU A 72 -9.26 -3.76 15.64
CA LEU A 72 -8.13 -4.64 15.95
C LEU A 72 -7.73 -5.52 14.75
N PRO A 73 -8.66 -6.19 14.03
CA PRO A 73 -8.30 -6.93 12.82
C PRO A 73 -7.73 -6.03 11.71
N ALA A 74 -8.24 -4.80 11.57
CA ALA A 74 -7.72 -3.84 10.60
C ALA A 74 -6.29 -3.41 10.91
N VAL A 75 -5.99 -3.13 12.19
CA VAL A 75 -4.63 -2.82 12.66
C VAL A 75 -3.70 -4.00 12.40
N ILE A 76 -4.09 -5.22 12.79
CA ILE A 76 -3.31 -6.42 12.54
C ILE A 76 -3.05 -6.62 11.04
N GLY A 77 -4.05 -6.37 10.18
CA GLY A 77 -3.87 -6.44 8.73
C GLY A 77 -2.86 -5.43 8.19
N ASN A 78 -2.89 -4.20 8.70
CA ASN A 78 -1.95 -3.15 8.29
C ASN A 78 -0.52 -3.37 8.82
N LEU A 79 -0.35 -4.12 9.91
CA LEU A 79 0.97 -4.48 10.45
C LEU A 79 1.75 -5.47 9.56
N ALA A 80 1.09 -6.19 8.65
CA ALA A 80 1.76 -7.13 7.76
C ALA A 80 2.89 -6.45 6.96
N THR A 81 2.63 -5.26 6.42
CA THR A 81 3.61 -4.52 5.60
C THR A 81 4.89 -4.15 6.36
N PRO A 82 4.83 -3.43 7.50
CA PRO A 82 6.02 -3.10 8.25
C PRO A 82 6.71 -4.34 8.85
N VAL A 83 5.98 -5.38 9.22
CA VAL A 83 6.59 -6.64 9.71
C VAL A 83 7.41 -7.32 8.61
N GLY A 84 6.86 -7.45 7.40
CA GLY A 84 7.60 -8.00 6.27
C GLY A 84 8.83 -7.16 5.92
N MET A 85 8.72 -5.83 6.00
CA MET A 85 9.84 -4.93 5.74
C MET A 85 10.92 -5.02 6.83
N ALA A 86 10.53 -5.13 8.10
CA ALA A 86 11.47 -5.30 9.20
C ALA A 86 12.31 -6.57 9.03
N TYR A 87 11.70 -7.67 8.54
CA TYR A 87 12.43 -8.89 8.22
C TYR A 87 13.46 -8.68 7.10
N VAL A 88 13.09 -7.99 6.01
CA VAL A 88 14.01 -7.65 4.92
C VAL A 88 15.18 -6.82 5.43
N MET A 89 14.91 -5.80 6.26
CA MET A 89 15.95 -4.95 6.83
C MET A 89 16.89 -5.75 7.74
N ALA A 90 16.35 -6.65 8.56
CA ALA A 90 17.15 -7.55 9.38
C ALA A 90 18.00 -8.51 8.53
N ALA A 91 17.47 -9.02 7.42
CA ALA A 91 18.21 -9.87 6.48
C ALA A 91 19.26 -9.09 5.68
N MET A 92 19.07 -7.79 5.45
CA MET A 92 20.02 -6.92 4.76
C MET A 92 21.16 -6.44 5.67
N ALA A 93 20.90 -6.28 6.97
CA ALA A 93 21.84 -5.70 7.93
C ALA A 93 23.25 -6.37 7.96
N PRO A 94 23.38 -7.71 7.84
CA PRO A 94 24.70 -8.36 7.78
C PRO A 94 25.56 -7.96 6.57
N PHE A 95 24.96 -7.46 5.49
CA PHE A 95 25.67 -7.00 4.29
C PHE A 95 26.19 -5.56 4.42
N GLY A 96 26.02 -4.93 5.58
CA GLY A 96 26.60 -3.64 5.91
C GLY A 96 25.62 -2.46 5.81
N SER A 97 26.01 -1.35 6.43
CA SER A 97 25.20 -0.13 6.52
C SER A 97 24.90 0.49 5.16
N GLN A 98 25.79 0.36 4.17
CA GLN A 98 25.58 0.84 2.80
C GLN A 98 24.44 0.10 2.09
N ALA A 99 24.37 -1.22 2.22
CA ALA A 99 23.29 -2.03 1.65
C ALA A 99 21.95 -1.71 2.34
N LEU A 100 21.96 -1.60 3.67
CA LEU A 100 20.76 -1.24 4.44
C LEU A 100 20.25 0.18 4.11
N ALA A 101 21.14 1.16 3.97
CA ALA A 101 20.78 2.53 3.59
C ALA A 101 20.17 2.59 2.18
N THR A 102 20.67 1.75 1.26
CA THR A 102 20.18 1.68 -0.12
C THR A 102 18.73 1.24 -0.21
N ILE A 103 18.24 0.42 0.73
CA ILE A 103 16.81 0.08 0.80
C ILE A 103 15.95 1.34 0.87
N GLY A 104 16.35 2.34 1.66
CA GLY A 104 15.64 3.62 1.77
C GLY A 104 15.71 4.45 0.48
N VAL A 105 16.83 4.38 -0.25
CA VAL A 105 16.97 5.01 -1.57
C VAL A 105 16.03 4.34 -2.59
N ILE A 106 16.02 3.01 -2.64
CA ILE A 106 15.13 2.23 -3.52
C ILE A 106 13.67 2.57 -3.23
N ASP A 107 13.26 2.65 -1.96
CA ASP A 107 11.88 2.99 -1.59
C ASP A 107 11.48 4.38 -2.11
N ARG A 108 12.35 5.38 -1.99
CA ARG A 108 12.10 6.73 -2.54
C ARG A 108 11.99 6.71 -4.06
N VAL A 109 12.88 5.99 -4.74
CA VAL A 109 12.84 5.81 -6.19
C VAL A 109 11.53 5.13 -6.59
N ILE A 110 11.09 4.10 -5.86
CA ILE A 110 9.81 3.43 -6.09
C ILE A 110 8.64 4.41 -5.96
N GLN A 111 8.58 5.19 -4.87
CA GLN A 111 7.49 6.13 -4.63
C GLN A 111 7.34 7.17 -5.75
N VAL A 112 8.47 7.68 -6.26
CA VAL A 112 8.46 8.66 -7.36
C VAL A 112 8.19 7.99 -8.71
N ALA A 113 8.94 6.93 -9.04
CA ALA A 113 8.92 6.29 -10.35
C ALA A 113 7.61 5.54 -10.62
N PHE A 114 6.94 5.06 -9.58
CA PHE A 114 5.69 4.29 -9.67
C PHE A 114 4.49 5.02 -9.04
N CYS A 115 4.53 6.34 -8.93
CA CYS A 115 3.47 7.15 -8.32
C CYS A 115 2.08 6.88 -8.92
N ILE A 116 1.99 6.64 -10.23
CA ILE A 116 0.72 6.30 -10.90
C ILE A 116 0.16 4.96 -10.41
N VAL A 117 1.03 3.98 -10.11
CA VAL A 117 0.59 2.68 -9.56
C VAL A 117 -0.06 2.87 -8.19
N PHE A 118 0.49 3.75 -7.35
CA PHE A 118 -0.10 4.08 -6.05
C PHE A 118 -1.44 4.82 -6.17
N ALA A 119 -1.68 5.54 -7.27
CA ALA A 119 -2.94 6.21 -7.54
C ALA A 119 -4.05 5.25 -8.04
N LEU A 120 -3.69 4.06 -8.54
CA LEU A 120 -4.65 3.12 -9.14
C LEU A 120 -5.83 2.75 -8.22
N PRO A 121 -5.64 2.37 -6.95
CA PRO A 121 -6.78 2.03 -6.10
C PRO A 121 -7.74 3.19 -5.88
N GLY A 122 -7.21 4.41 -5.78
CA GLY A 122 -8.03 5.63 -5.59
C GLY A 122 -8.99 5.88 -6.75
N ALA A 123 -8.58 5.55 -7.98
CA ALA A 123 -9.43 5.65 -9.16
C ALA A 123 -10.29 4.40 -9.38
N LEU A 124 -9.72 3.21 -9.19
CA LEU A 124 -10.36 1.95 -9.55
C LEU A 124 -11.47 1.57 -8.57
N ILE A 125 -11.30 1.78 -7.26
CA ILE A 125 -12.30 1.39 -6.25
C ILE A 125 -13.67 2.06 -6.50
N PRO A 126 -13.76 3.40 -6.71
CA PRO A 126 -15.04 4.05 -7.02
C PRO A 126 -15.66 3.59 -8.34
N ILE A 127 -14.85 3.44 -9.40
CA ILE A 127 -15.31 2.99 -10.72
C ILE A 127 -15.92 1.59 -10.62
N LEU A 128 -15.21 0.65 -9.99
CA LEU A 128 -15.73 -0.70 -9.79
C LEU A 128 -16.95 -0.68 -8.88
N GLY A 129 -16.93 0.06 -7.77
CA GLY A 129 -18.04 0.16 -6.82
C GLY A 129 -19.34 0.66 -7.46
N GLN A 130 -19.27 1.74 -8.24
CA GLN A 130 -20.43 2.30 -8.95
C GLN A 130 -20.99 1.33 -10.00
N ASN A 131 -20.12 0.73 -10.81
CA ASN A 131 -20.56 -0.19 -11.87
C ASN A 131 -21.06 -1.53 -11.33
N LEU A 132 -20.47 -2.04 -10.24
CA LEU A 132 -20.97 -3.22 -9.52
C LEU A 132 -22.35 -2.93 -8.91
N GLY A 133 -22.54 -1.75 -8.30
CA GLY A 133 -23.83 -1.33 -7.77
C GLY A 133 -24.91 -1.18 -8.85
N ALA A 134 -24.51 -0.76 -10.06
CA ALA A 134 -25.37 -0.67 -11.23
C ALA A 134 -25.54 -2.00 -11.99
N MET A 135 -24.93 -3.10 -11.53
CA MET A 135 -24.90 -4.42 -12.19
C MET A 135 -24.31 -4.39 -13.61
N ASN A 136 -23.49 -3.39 -13.94
CA ASN A 136 -22.86 -3.25 -15.25
C ASN A 136 -21.52 -4.00 -15.30
N THR A 137 -21.57 -5.33 -15.32
CA THR A 137 -20.39 -6.20 -15.30
C THR A 137 -19.49 -6.03 -16.52
N ALA A 138 -20.03 -5.61 -17.66
CA ALA A 138 -19.27 -5.29 -18.87
C ALA A 138 -18.31 -4.11 -18.62
N ARG A 139 -18.81 -3.02 -18.02
CA ARG A 139 -17.98 -1.86 -17.64
C ARG A 139 -16.95 -2.22 -16.58
N VAL A 140 -17.28 -3.09 -15.63
CA VAL A 140 -16.34 -3.57 -14.62
C VAL A 140 -15.18 -4.34 -15.28
N SER A 141 -15.47 -5.27 -16.18
CA SER A 141 -14.44 -6.02 -16.91
C SER A 141 -13.57 -5.10 -17.78
N GLN A 142 -14.18 -4.13 -18.45
CA GLN A 142 -13.47 -3.14 -19.26
C GLN A 142 -12.51 -2.30 -18.41
N ALA A 143 -12.98 -1.76 -17.27
CA ALA A 143 -12.16 -0.97 -16.37
C ALA A 143 -10.94 -1.76 -15.88
N ILE A 144 -11.15 -3.01 -15.44
CA ILE A 144 -10.07 -3.90 -14.99
C ILE A 144 -9.04 -4.15 -16.11
N LYS A 145 -9.50 -4.47 -17.33
CA LYS A 145 -8.61 -4.70 -18.49
C LYS A 145 -7.80 -3.45 -18.83
N MET A 146 -8.43 -2.28 -18.83
CA MET A 146 -7.74 -1.01 -19.07
C MET A 146 -6.69 -0.74 -18.00
N THR A 147 -6.99 -1.04 -16.73
CA THR A 147 -6.02 -0.88 -15.64
C THR A 147 -4.84 -1.84 -15.76
N TYR A 148 -5.04 -3.10 -16.19
CA TYR A 148 -3.90 -3.98 -16.49
C TYR A 148 -3.03 -3.43 -17.61
N GLY A 149 -3.64 -2.97 -18.71
CA GLY A 149 -2.90 -2.35 -19.82
C GLY A 149 -2.10 -1.13 -19.37
N LEU A 150 -2.72 -0.26 -18.56
CA LEU A 150 -2.04 0.91 -17.99
C LEU A 150 -0.88 0.50 -17.07
N LEU A 151 -1.09 -0.46 -16.17
CA LEU A 151 -0.06 -0.94 -15.25
C LEU A 151 1.14 -1.51 -16.01
N ILE A 152 0.91 -2.43 -16.95
CA ILE A 152 1.98 -3.08 -17.70
C ILE A 152 2.68 -2.09 -18.62
N GLY A 153 1.93 -1.24 -19.33
CA GLY A 153 2.49 -0.24 -20.23
C GLY A 153 3.33 0.80 -19.49
N TYR A 154 2.76 1.43 -18.47
CA TYR A 154 3.47 2.41 -17.63
C TYR A 154 4.67 1.77 -16.92
N GLY A 155 4.47 0.62 -16.27
CA GLY A 155 5.54 -0.04 -15.53
C GLY A 155 6.69 -0.52 -16.41
N SER A 156 6.42 -0.95 -17.65
CA SER A 156 7.48 -1.30 -18.61
C SER A 156 8.31 -0.07 -19.01
N VAL A 157 7.65 1.06 -19.29
CA VAL A 157 8.33 2.33 -19.59
C VAL A 157 9.15 2.79 -18.39
N THR A 158 8.57 2.78 -17.19
CA THR A 158 9.27 3.12 -15.95
C THR A 158 10.47 2.21 -15.71
N SER A 159 10.32 0.90 -15.93
CA SER A 159 11.43 -0.06 -15.78
C SER A 159 12.57 0.22 -16.75
N LEU A 160 12.25 0.53 -18.01
CA LEU A 160 13.26 0.94 -18.99
C LEU A 160 13.96 2.23 -18.57
N LEU A 161 13.21 3.22 -18.09
CA LEU A 161 13.79 4.47 -17.59
C LEU A 161 14.71 4.22 -16.38
N LEU A 162 14.36 3.31 -15.47
CA LEU A 162 15.22 2.94 -14.34
C LEU A 162 16.53 2.29 -14.79
N ILE A 163 16.52 1.49 -15.85
CA ILE A 163 17.73 0.92 -16.45
C ILE A 163 18.61 2.04 -17.02
N LEU A 164 18.02 2.94 -17.81
CA LEU A 164 18.75 4.02 -18.48
C LEU A 164 19.29 5.08 -17.50
N LEU A 165 18.57 5.33 -16.41
CA LEU A 165 18.90 6.33 -15.40
C LEU A 165 19.61 5.75 -14.17
N ALA A 166 20.01 4.47 -14.20
CA ALA A 166 20.61 3.80 -13.06
C ALA A 166 21.84 4.54 -12.51
N GLU A 167 22.79 4.91 -13.38
CA GLU A 167 24.01 5.63 -13.00
C GLU A 167 23.72 7.05 -12.46
N PRO A 168 22.96 7.92 -13.17
CA PRO A 168 22.57 9.23 -12.65
C PRO A 168 21.83 9.16 -11.31
N LEU A 169 20.96 8.17 -11.12
CA LEU A 169 20.24 8.00 -9.86
C LEU A 169 21.17 7.56 -8.74
N ALA A 170 22.09 6.63 -9.00
CA ALA A 170 23.08 6.21 -8.00
C ALA A 170 23.98 7.37 -7.57
N SER A 171 24.41 8.23 -8.51
CA SER A 171 25.20 9.43 -8.17
C SER A 171 24.40 10.45 -7.38
N LEU A 172 23.14 10.71 -7.77
CA LEU A 172 22.26 11.66 -7.09
C LEU A 172 22.04 11.27 -5.62
N PHE A 173 21.83 9.98 -5.35
CA PHE A 173 21.62 9.47 -4.01
C PHE A 173 22.91 9.09 -3.28
N HIS A 174 24.08 9.36 -3.86
CA HIS A 174 25.39 9.05 -3.30
C HIS A 174 25.51 7.58 -2.85
N VAL A 175 24.97 6.66 -3.65
CA VAL A 175 24.98 5.22 -3.36
C VAL A 175 26.37 4.66 -3.66
N ALA A 176 26.98 3.97 -2.70
CA ALA A 176 28.35 3.47 -2.81
C ALA A 176 28.51 2.04 -2.26
N GLY A 177 29.61 1.39 -2.65
CA GLY A 177 30.01 0.05 -2.21
C GLY A 177 28.93 -1.00 -2.43
N GLU A 178 28.63 -1.80 -1.41
CA GLU A 178 27.62 -2.87 -1.49
C GLU A 178 26.23 -2.32 -1.86
N GLY A 179 25.93 -1.09 -1.44
CA GLY A 179 24.69 -0.41 -1.79
C GLY A 179 24.54 -0.20 -3.30
N GLN A 180 25.64 0.09 -4.01
CA GLN A 180 25.60 0.34 -5.45
C GLN A 180 25.24 -0.95 -6.21
N VAL A 181 25.74 -2.10 -5.76
CA VAL A 181 25.44 -3.41 -6.34
C VAL A 181 23.94 -3.73 -6.19
N VAL A 182 23.38 -3.52 -4.99
CA VAL A 182 21.95 -3.71 -4.73
C VAL A 182 21.11 -2.76 -5.58
N PHE A 183 21.47 -1.48 -5.63
CA PHE A 183 20.74 -0.46 -6.39
C PHE A 183 20.71 -0.74 -7.89
N PHE A 184 21.85 -1.12 -8.49
CA PHE A 184 21.89 -1.47 -9.90
C PHE A 184 21.13 -2.76 -10.22
N ALA A 185 21.14 -3.74 -9.32
CA ALA A 185 20.28 -4.91 -9.46
C ALA A 185 18.79 -4.53 -9.42
N PHE A 186 18.40 -3.57 -8.58
CA PHE A 186 17.04 -3.04 -8.54
C PHE A 186 16.66 -2.35 -9.86
N CYS A 187 17.51 -1.45 -10.35
CA CYS A 187 17.26 -0.77 -11.62
C CYS A 187 17.12 -1.76 -12.79
N ARG A 188 17.93 -2.82 -12.80
CA ARG A 188 17.95 -3.81 -13.89
C ARG A 188 16.76 -4.77 -13.87
N TRP A 189 16.40 -5.29 -12.71
CA TRP A 189 15.40 -6.36 -12.57
C TRP A 189 14.21 -5.97 -11.69
N GLY A 190 14.47 -5.16 -10.68
CA GLY A 190 13.48 -4.77 -9.68
C GLY A 190 12.34 -3.93 -10.22
N GLY A 191 12.57 -3.06 -11.21
CA GLY A 191 11.50 -2.28 -11.86
C GLY A 191 10.40 -3.16 -12.47
N LEU A 192 10.79 -4.21 -13.19
CA LEU A 192 9.84 -5.15 -13.80
C LEU A 192 9.08 -5.94 -12.74
N LEU A 193 9.79 -6.46 -11.73
CA LEU A 193 9.14 -7.19 -10.63
C LEU A 193 8.18 -6.28 -9.85
N TRP A 194 8.55 -5.02 -9.62
CA TRP A 194 7.69 -4.06 -8.95
C TRP A 194 6.44 -3.71 -9.76
N THR A 195 6.56 -3.63 -11.09
CA THR A 195 5.40 -3.53 -11.98
C THR A 195 4.43 -4.69 -11.79
N LEU A 196 4.94 -5.92 -11.66
CA LEU A 196 4.12 -7.11 -11.43
C LEU A 196 3.49 -7.11 -10.02
N ILE A 197 4.20 -6.60 -9.01
CA ILE A 197 3.61 -6.35 -7.68
C ILE A 197 2.44 -5.36 -7.76
N GLY A 198 2.44 -4.45 -8.74
CA GLY A 198 1.31 -3.60 -9.10
C GLY A 198 -0.02 -4.36 -9.29
N LEU A 199 0.01 -5.63 -9.71
CA LEU A 199 -1.19 -6.47 -9.85
C LEU A 199 -1.92 -6.65 -8.51
N GLN A 200 -1.19 -6.62 -7.40
CA GLN A 200 -1.74 -6.66 -6.05
C GLN A 200 -2.65 -5.46 -5.76
N PHE A 201 -2.32 -4.27 -6.28
CA PHE A 201 -3.14 -3.07 -6.10
C PHE A 201 -4.47 -3.19 -6.86
N ILE A 202 -4.45 -3.79 -8.05
CA ILE A 202 -5.66 -4.09 -8.83
C ILE A 202 -6.52 -5.12 -8.07
N ALA A 203 -5.91 -6.22 -7.60
CA ALA A 203 -6.61 -7.24 -6.82
C ALA A 203 -7.24 -6.67 -5.54
N THR A 204 -6.49 -5.84 -4.82
CA THR A 204 -6.95 -5.14 -3.61
C THR A 204 -8.15 -4.25 -3.92
N SER A 205 -8.11 -3.53 -5.03
CA SER A 205 -9.23 -2.69 -5.47
C SER A 205 -10.48 -3.52 -5.72
N ILE A 206 -10.35 -4.67 -6.39
CA ILE A 206 -11.45 -5.61 -6.63
C ILE A 206 -12.01 -6.14 -5.30
N PHE A 207 -11.15 -6.59 -4.38
CA PHE A 207 -11.59 -7.12 -3.08
C PHE A 207 -12.40 -6.10 -2.29
N LEU A 208 -11.96 -4.84 -2.27
CA LEU A 208 -12.68 -3.76 -1.59
C LEU A 208 -13.99 -3.42 -2.28
N SER A 209 -14.00 -3.30 -3.62
CA SER A 209 -15.21 -2.97 -4.38
C SER A 209 -16.29 -4.04 -4.33
N VAL A 210 -15.92 -5.32 -4.16
CA VAL A 210 -16.87 -6.44 -4.00
C VAL A 210 -17.29 -6.64 -2.53
N GLY A 211 -16.78 -5.84 -1.60
CA GLY A 211 -17.13 -5.92 -0.19
C GLY A 211 -16.49 -7.11 0.55
N ARG A 212 -15.28 -7.50 0.14
CA ARG A 212 -14.52 -8.62 0.72
C ARG A 212 -13.15 -8.16 1.26
N PRO A 213 -13.10 -7.19 2.19
CA PRO A 213 -11.85 -6.61 2.70
C PRO A 213 -10.91 -7.62 3.39
N MET A 214 -11.45 -8.73 3.90
CA MET A 214 -10.65 -9.79 4.52
C MET A 214 -9.58 -10.38 3.58
N TYR A 215 -9.81 -10.39 2.27
CA TYR A 215 -8.78 -10.82 1.32
C TYR A 215 -7.61 -9.84 1.24
N VAL A 216 -7.83 -8.55 1.48
CA VAL A 216 -6.73 -7.56 1.54
C VAL A 216 -5.80 -7.89 2.70
N THR A 217 -6.37 -8.16 3.88
CA THR A 217 -5.62 -8.60 5.06
C THR A 217 -4.89 -9.93 4.81
N LEU A 218 -5.59 -10.92 4.25
CA LEU A 218 -5.02 -12.23 3.96
C LEU A 218 -3.82 -12.12 3.01
N PHE A 219 -3.98 -11.43 1.87
CA PHE A 219 -2.89 -11.28 0.91
C PHE A 219 -1.78 -10.36 1.40
N GLY A 220 -2.09 -9.38 2.26
CA GLY A 220 -1.08 -8.60 2.97
C GLY A 220 -0.18 -9.48 3.84
N TRP A 221 -0.77 -10.37 4.65
CA TRP A 221 -0.02 -11.31 5.49
C TRP A 221 0.67 -12.41 4.70
N LEU A 222 0.04 -12.95 3.66
CA LEU A 222 0.69 -13.90 2.75
C LEU A 222 1.94 -13.28 2.13
N ARG A 223 1.85 -12.02 1.67
CA ARG A 223 2.98 -11.27 1.13
C ARG A 223 4.08 -11.08 2.17
N ALA A 224 3.74 -10.65 3.38
CA ALA A 224 4.70 -10.43 4.46
C ALA A 224 5.39 -11.72 4.93
N SER A 225 4.68 -12.84 4.92
CA SER A 225 5.17 -14.14 5.39
C SER A 225 5.70 -14.98 4.23
N LEU A 226 4.85 -15.80 3.60
CA LEU A 226 5.21 -16.74 2.54
C LEU A 226 5.77 -16.07 1.27
N GLY A 227 5.38 -14.82 1.01
CA GLY A 227 5.91 -14.02 -0.10
C GLY A 227 7.30 -13.45 0.19
N THR A 228 7.57 -13.01 1.41
CA THR A 228 8.87 -12.37 1.72
C THR A 228 9.86 -13.35 2.32
N VAL A 229 9.49 -14.02 3.42
CA VAL A 229 10.42 -14.77 4.29
C VAL A 229 11.22 -15.85 3.55
N PRO A 230 10.60 -16.85 2.89
CA PRO A 230 11.35 -17.94 2.28
C PRO A 230 12.21 -17.48 1.10
N PHE A 231 11.71 -16.52 0.30
CA PHE A 231 12.43 -16.00 -0.86
C PHE A 231 13.63 -15.14 -0.46
N VAL A 232 13.47 -14.30 0.55
CA VAL A 232 14.57 -13.51 1.12
C VAL A 232 15.59 -14.41 1.80
N TRP A 233 15.16 -15.38 2.61
CA TRP A 233 16.07 -16.31 3.29
C TRP A 233 16.91 -17.13 2.30
N TYR A 234 16.28 -17.65 1.25
CA TYR A 234 16.99 -18.40 0.20
C TYR A 234 17.87 -17.46 -0.64
N GLY A 235 17.32 -16.32 -1.05
CA GLY A 235 18.04 -15.32 -1.85
C GLY A 235 19.29 -14.80 -1.16
N ALA A 236 19.22 -14.52 0.16
CA ALA A 236 20.35 -14.06 0.95
C ALA A 236 21.53 -15.04 0.93
N GLN A 237 21.25 -16.34 1.01
CA GLN A 237 22.27 -17.38 0.99
C GLN A 237 22.85 -17.60 -0.41
N ALA A 238 22.01 -17.55 -1.44
CA ALA A 238 22.41 -17.86 -2.81
C ALA A 238 23.09 -16.68 -3.52
N PHE A 239 22.66 -15.45 -3.26
CA PHE A 239 23.05 -14.25 -4.02
C PHE A 239 23.37 -13.03 -3.13
N GLY A 240 23.57 -13.23 -1.82
CA GLY A 240 23.93 -12.16 -0.89
C GLY A 240 22.89 -11.04 -0.78
N SER A 241 23.35 -9.79 -0.70
CA SER A 241 22.53 -8.59 -0.55
C SER A 241 21.53 -8.40 -1.72
N VAL A 242 21.98 -8.65 -2.94
CA VAL A 242 21.14 -8.62 -4.16
C VAL A 242 20.03 -9.67 -4.06
N GLY A 243 20.35 -10.85 -3.51
CA GLY A 243 19.41 -11.92 -3.27
C GLY A 243 18.33 -11.60 -2.25
N VAL A 244 18.66 -10.86 -1.18
CA VAL A 244 17.65 -10.34 -0.23
C VAL A 244 16.63 -9.48 -0.96
N MET A 245 17.12 -8.50 -1.74
CA MET A 245 16.27 -7.55 -2.44
C MET A 245 15.44 -8.21 -3.55
N LEU A 246 16.06 -8.97 -4.45
CA LEU A 246 15.35 -9.66 -5.53
C LEU A 246 14.43 -10.76 -4.98
N GLY A 247 14.83 -11.45 -3.91
CA GLY A 247 14.00 -12.44 -3.23
C GLY A 247 12.68 -11.83 -2.75
N GLN A 248 12.72 -10.69 -2.07
CA GLN A 248 11.51 -9.97 -1.66
C GLN A 248 10.62 -9.63 -2.86
N LEU A 249 11.19 -9.11 -3.94
CA LEU A 249 10.41 -8.69 -5.11
C LEU A 249 9.79 -9.89 -5.84
N LEU A 250 10.54 -10.98 -5.98
CA LEU A 250 10.06 -12.22 -6.61
C LEU A 250 8.91 -12.83 -5.83
N GLY A 251 9.07 -13.03 -4.52
CA GLY A 251 8.02 -13.67 -3.74
C GLY A 251 6.79 -12.78 -3.55
N ASN A 252 6.96 -11.45 -3.46
CA ASN A 252 5.82 -10.52 -3.52
C ASN A 252 5.11 -10.56 -4.86
N THR A 253 5.84 -10.75 -5.97
CA THR A 253 5.26 -10.94 -7.30
C THR A 253 4.41 -12.20 -7.37
N VAL A 254 4.89 -13.32 -6.81
CA VAL A 254 4.12 -14.57 -6.72
C VAL A 254 2.80 -14.34 -5.98
N VAL A 255 2.84 -13.65 -4.84
CA VAL A 255 1.62 -13.32 -4.08
C VAL A 255 0.69 -12.40 -4.87
N ALA A 256 1.22 -11.43 -5.61
CA ALA A 256 0.43 -10.55 -6.47
C ALA A 256 -0.33 -11.32 -7.56
N PHE A 257 0.31 -12.32 -8.20
CA PHE A 257 -0.36 -13.22 -9.14
C PHE A 257 -1.47 -14.03 -8.46
N CYS A 258 -1.20 -14.60 -7.29
CA CYS A 258 -2.21 -15.34 -6.53
C CYS A 258 -3.41 -14.46 -6.15
N ALA A 259 -3.17 -13.21 -5.72
CA ALA A 259 -4.23 -12.27 -5.39
C ALA A 259 -5.06 -11.90 -6.61
N CYS A 260 -4.39 -11.62 -7.73
CA CYS A 260 -5.02 -11.33 -9.02
C CYS A 260 -5.91 -12.50 -9.48
N TRP A 261 -5.40 -13.73 -9.38
CA TRP A 261 -6.15 -14.95 -9.69
C TRP A 261 -7.42 -15.09 -8.83
N VAL A 262 -7.29 -14.94 -7.51
CA VAL A 262 -8.44 -15.01 -6.60
C VAL A 262 -9.44 -13.89 -6.88
N ALA A 263 -8.97 -12.68 -7.18
CA ALA A 263 -9.83 -11.56 -7.58
C ALA A 263 -10.64 -11.88 -8.85
N HIS A 264 -10.02 -12.49 -9.85
CA HIS A 264 -10.72 -12.95 -11.06
C HIS A 264 -11.78 -14.03 -10.77
N LEU A 265 -11.47 -14.99 -9.89
CA LEU A 265 -12.44 -16.01 -9.47
C LEU A 265 -13.63 -15.41 -8.74
N LEU A 266 -13.40 -14.42 -7.87
CA LEU A 266 -14.48 -13.70 -7.19
C LEU A 266 -15.36 -12.94 -8.17
N MET A 267 -14.75 -12.28 -9.16
CA MET A 267 -15.48 -11.55 -10.20
C MET A 267 -16.39 -12.46 -11.03
N LYS A 268 -15.99 -13.70 -11.31
CA LYS A 268 -16.84 -14.68 -12.03
C LYS A 268 -18.07 -15.12 -11.23
N LYS A 269 -18.03 -15.03 -9.90
CA LYS A 269 -19.14 -15.44 -9.02
C LYS A 269 -20.21 -14.36 -8.85
N ILE A 270 -19.98 -13.14 -9.34
CA ILE A 270 -20.96 -12.05 -9.22
C ILE A 270 -22.07 -12.30 -10.25
N PRO A 271 -23.32 -12.56 -9.82
CA PRO A 271 -24.42 -12.79 -10.75
C PRO A 271 -24.62 -11.57 -11.64
N SER A 272 -24.67 -11.76 -12.96
CA SER A 272 -24.88 -10.69 -13.93
C SER A 272 -26.34 -10.20 -14.00
N ASN A 273 -27.24 -10.75 -13.18
CA ASN A 273 -28.69 -10.57 -13.35
C ASN A 273 -29.35 -9.89 -12.13
N LYS A 274 -30.16 -8.83 -12.39
CA LYS A 274 -30.89 -8.03 -11.39
C LYS A 274 -31.77 -8.88 -10.46
N ALA A 275 -32.28 -10.02 -10.93
CA ALA A 275 -33.21 -10.87 -10.18
C ALA A 275 -32.57 -11.60 -8.99
N ASN A 276 -31.31 -12.03 -9.09
CA ASN A 276 -30.66 -12.84 -8.04
C ASN A 276 -30.12 -12.00 -6.86
N PHE A 277 -29.84 -10.71 -7.09
CA PHE A 277 -29.33 -9.84 -6.03
C PHE A 277 -30.42 -9.43 -5.02
N ILE A 278 -31.66 -9.32 -5.49
CA ILE A 278 -32.84 -9.05 -4.64
C ILE A 278 -33.18 -10.32 -3.83
N GLY A 279 -33.17 -11.50 -4.45
CA GLY A 279 -33.43 -12.78 -3.77
C GLY A 279 -32.44 -13.11 -2.65
N ASN A 280 -31.15 -12.75 -2.82
CA ASN A 280 -30.14 -13.06 -1.80
C ASN A 280 -30.11 -12.06 -0.62
N ARG A 281 -30.60 -10.82 -0.81
CA ARG A 281 -30.83 -9.88 0.30
C ARG A 281 -32.13 -10.16 1.04
N SER A 282 -33.17 -10.68 0.39
CA SER A 282 -34.41 -11.08 1.07
C SER A 282 -34.23 -12.33 1.93
N LEU A 283 -33.38 -13.27 1.51
CA LEU A 283 -33.04 -14.45 2.32
C LEU A 283 -32.26 -14.12 3.60
N HIS A 284 -31.42 -13.08 3.58
CA HIS A 284 -30.71 -12.61 4.79
C HIS A 284 -31.49 -11.62 5.66
N ARG A 285 -32.65 -11.12 5.21
CA ARG A 285 -33.57 -10.30 6.02
C ARG A 285 -34.80 -11.06 6.55
N GLY A 286 -34.98 -12.32 6.15
CA GLY A 286 -36.12 -13.15 6.56
C GLY A 286 -35.89 -14.04 7.79
N ASN A 287 -34.69 -14.03 8.39
CA ASN A 287 -34.31 -14.87 9.53
C ASN A 287 -33.71 -14.04 10.70
N SER A 288 -34.28 -12.87 10.97
CA SER A 288 -34.01 -12.08 12.19
C SER A 288 -35.30 -11.50 12.72
#